data_AF-A0A840CEB1-F1
#
_entry.id   AF-A0A840CEB1-F1
#
_cell.length_a   1.000
_cell.length_b   1.000
_cell.length_c   1.000
_cell.angle_alpha   90.00
_cell.angle_beta   90.00
_cell.angle_gamma   90.00
#
_symmetry.space_group_name_H-M   'P 1'
#
loop_
_entity.id
_entity.type
_entity.pdbx_description
1 polymer ?
#
loop_
_entity_poly.entity_id
_entity_poly.type
_entity_poly.pdbx_seq_one_letter_code
_entity_poly.pdbx_strand_id
1 'polypeptide(L)' 'MRGLQFEAASCVIRQVKRLSALKSWAVRLAGRRGFRKAAVATARKIAVLMLTLWKNETEYQWAKEAAA' A
#
# COMPACT_ATOMS: atom_id res chain seq x y z
N MET A 1 18.25 2.36 4.02
CA MET A 1 16.80 2.30 4.35
C MET A 1 15.84 2.42 3.15
N ARG A 2 16.19 3.04 2.00
CA ARG A 2 15.26 3.14 0.84
C ARG A 2 14.95 1.81 0.14
N GLY A 3 15.91 0.88 0.11
CA GLY A 3 15.72 -0.45 -0.51
C GLY A 3 14.62 -1.27 0.17
N LEU A 4 14.63 -1.33 1.51
CA LEU A 4 13.64 -2.09 2.30
C LEU A 4 12.20 -1.64 2.06
N GLN A 5 11.99 -0.32 1.87
CA GLN A 5 10.66 0.23 1.58
C GLN A 5 10.18 -0.15 0.17
N PHE A 6 11.09 -0.23 -0.79
CA PHE A 6 10.80 -0.69 -2.15
C PHE A 6 10.50 -2.19 -2.20
N GLU A 7 11.27 -2.99 -1.47
CA GLU A 7 11.06 -4.44 -1.27
C GLU A 7 9.66 -4.69 -0.67
N ALA A 8 9.33 -4.00 0.42
CA ALA A 8 8.03 -4.12 1.07
C ALA A 8 6.88 -3.74 0.13
N ALA A 9 6.99 -2.61 -0.57
CA ALA A 9 5.99 -2.20 -1.57
C ALA A 9 5.87 -3.20 -2.72
N SER A 10 6.99 -3.77 -3.17
CA SER A 10 7.02 -4.79 -4.21
C SER A 10 6.32 -6.08 -3.76
N CYS A 11 6.52 -6.49 -2.51
CA CYS A 11 5.84 -7.61 -1.89
C CYS A 11 4.32 -7.38 -1.79
N VAL A 12 3.88 -6.18 -1.39
CA VAL A 12 2.46 -5.80 -1.38
C VAL A 12 1.82 -5.92 -2.76
N ILE A 13 2.52 -5.45 -3.80
CA ILE A 13 2.01 -5.50 -5.18
C ILE A 13 1.99 -6.95 -5.71
N ARG A 14 3.06 -7.72 -5.52
CA ARG A 14 3.26 -9.02 -6.17
C ARG A 14 2.79 -10.23 -5.36
N GLN A 15 3.04 -10.26 -4.06
CA GLN A 15 2.87 -11.48 -3.26
C GLN A 15 1.60 -11.52 -2.41
N VAL A 16 1.10 -10.36 -1.96
CA VAL A 16 -0.11 -10.34 -1.13
C VAL A 16 -1.32 -10.80 -1.94
N LYS A 17 -1.87 -11.98 -1.66
CA LYS A 17 -3.04 -12.50 -2.41
C LYS A 17 -4.32 -11.73 -2.10
N ARG A 18 -4.44 -11.19 -0.89
CA ARG A 18 -5.62 -10.45 -0.44
C ARG A 18 -5.72 -9.10 -1.14
N LEU A 19 -6.86 -8.87 -1.81
CA LEU A 19 -7.17 -7.58 -2.40
C LEU A 19 -7.51 -6.57 -1.30
N SER A 20 -6.92 -5.38 -1.40
CA SER A 20 -7.20 -4.24 -0.54
C SER A 20 -7.28 -2.98 -1.40
N ALA A 21 -7.87 -1.91 -0.86
CA ALA A 21 -7.88 -0.60 -1.53
C ALA A 21 -6.45 -0.11 -1.87
N LEU A 22 -5.48 -0.39 -0.99
CA LEU A 22 -4.08 -0.05 -1.22
C LEU A 22 -3.47 -0.87 -2.36
N LYS A 23 -3.67 -2.20 -2.36
CA LYS A 23 -3.14 -3.08 -3.40
C LYS A 23 -3.73 -2.76 -4.77
N SER A 24 -5.05 -2.60 -4.86
CA SER A 24 -5.72 -2.26 -6.12
C SER A 24 -5.29 -0.89 -6.66
N TRP A 25 -5.10 0.10 -5.79
CA TRP A 25 -4.51 1.38 -6.17
C TRP A 25 -3.08 1.23 -6.70
N ALA A 26 -2.24 0.46 -6.02
CA ALA A 26 -0.84 0.24 -6.41
C ALA A 26 -0.72 -0.51 -7.76
N VAL A 27 -1.54 -1.53 -7.99
CA VAL A 27 -1.58 -2.26 -9.26
C VAL A 27 -2.04 -1.37 -10.42
N ARG A 28 -3.10 -0.58 -10.23
CA ARG A 28 -3.55 0.41 -11.23
C ARG A 28 -2.48 1.47 -11.52
N LEU A 29 -1.75 1.90 -10.49
CA LEU A 29 -0.66 2.85 -10.66
C LEU A 29 0.51 2.23 -11.44
N ALA A 30 0.84 0.96 -11.20
CA ALA A 30 1.87 0.23 -11.93
C ALA A 30 1.54 0.12 -13.42
N GLY A 31 0.28 -0.15 -13.77
CA GLY A 31 -0.18 -0.16 -15.17
C GLY A 31 -0.09 1.21 -15.85
N ARG A 32 -0.32 2.32 -15.13
CA ARG A 32 -0.32 3.67 -15.71
C ARG A 32 1.06 4.34 -15.80
N ARG A 33 1.95 4.09 -14.84
CA ARG A 33 3.22 4.84 -14.69
C ARG A 33 4.46 3.94 -14.62
N GLY A 34 4.29 2.62 -14.67
CA GLY A 34 5.35 1.65 -14.56
C GLY A 34 5.63 1.21 -13.12
N PHE A 35 6.14 -0.02 -12.97
CA PHE A 35 6.29 -0.69 -11.68
C PHE A 35 7.20 0.06 -10.70
N ARG A 36 8.38 0.54 -11.12
CA ARG A 36 9.32 1.22 -10.22
C ARG A 36 8.72 2.47 -9.57
N LYS A 37 8.02 3.30 -10.37
CA LYS A 37 7.35 4.51 -9.87
C LYS A 37 6.19 4.15 -8.94
N ALA A 38 5.43 3.12 -9.28
CA ALA A 38 4.32 2.65 -8.45
C ALA A 38 4.80 2.08 -7.10
N ALA A 39 5.88 1.31 -7.08
CA ALA A 39 6.47 0.77 -5.85
C ALA A 39 6.95 1.90 -4.92
N VAL A 40 7.64 2.91 -5.44
CA VAL A 40 8.06 4.08 -4.64
C VAL A 40 6.86 4.87 -4.11
N ALA A 41 5.82 5.08 -4.92
CA ALA A 41 4.60 5.76 -4.48
C ALA A 41 3.84 4.95 -3.43
N THR A 42 3.81 3.62 -3.57
CA THR A 42 3.18 2.71 -2.61
C THR A 42 3.93 2.69 -1.29
N ALA A 43 5.26 2.66 -1.32
CA ALA A 43 6.09 2.78 -0.12
C ALA A 43 5.78 4.06 0.68
N ARG A 44 5.70 5.22 0.00
CA ARG A 44 5.33 6.49 0.64
C ARG A 44 3.93 6.43 1.26
N LYS A 45 2.97 5.84 0.55
CA LYS A 45 1.60 5.70 1.06
C LYS A 45 1.53 4.76 2.27
N ILE A 46 2.31 3.68 2.28
CA ILE A 46 2.43 2.76 3.43
C ILE A 46 3.01 3.49 4.64
N ALA A 47 4.08 4.26 4.46
CA ALA A 47 4.71 5.00 5.55
C ALA A 47 3.74 6.00 6.21
N VAL A 48 2.98 6.74 5.38
CA VAL A 48 1.95 7.66 5.89
C VAL A 48 0.83 6.89 6.59
N LEU A 49 0.34 5.80 6.00
CA LEU A 49 -0.70 4.96 6.63
C LEU A 49 -0.26 4.43 7.99
N MET A 50 0.93 3.84 8.10
CA MET A 50 1.46 3.37 9.39
C MET A 50 1.52 4.49 10.42
N LEU A 51 2.02 5.67 10.03
CA LEU A 51 2.11 6.81 10.94
C LEU A 51 0.72 7.28 11.40
N THR A 52 -0.26 7.33 10.50
CA THR A 52 -1.63 7.75 10.85
C THR A 52 -2.32 6.73 11.74
N LEU A 53 -2.16 5.44 11.47
CA LEU A 53 -2.76 4.37 12.26
C LEU A 53 -2.21 4.39 13.68
N TRP A 54 -0.90 4.55 13.81
CA TRP A 54 -0.24 4.69 15.12
C TRP A 54 -0.72 5.91 15.89
N LYS A 55 -0.78 7.08 15.25
CA LYS A 55 -1.19 8.32 15.92
C LYS A 55 -2.65 8.33 16.35
N ASN A 56 -3.52 7.67 15.60
CA ASN A 56 -4.95 7.63 15.86
C ASN A 56 -5.36 6.41 16.70
N GLU A 57 -4.41 5.53 17.04
CA GLU A 57 -4.68 4.24 17.71
C GLU A 57 -5.74 3.39 16.98
N THR A 58 -5.76 3.50 15.64
CA THR A 58 -6.73 2.81 14.78
C THR A 58 -6.08 1.66 14.02
N GLU A 59 -6.87 0.64 13.71
CA GLU A 59 -6.41 -0.51 12.92
C GLU A 59 -6.58 -0.30 11.40
N TYR A 60 -5.75 -0.99 10.62
CA TYR A 60 -5.83 -0.94 9.16
C TYR A 60 -7.03 -1.74 8.63
N GLN A 61 -8.08 -1.04 8.21
CA GLN A 61 -9.23 -1.65 7.54
C GLN A 61 -8.94 -1.91 6.06
N TRP A 62 -8.65 -3.18 5.75
CA TRP A 62 -8.28 -3.63 4.41
C TRP A 62 -9.49 -3.93 3.52
N ALA A 63 -10.62 -4.33 4.14
CA ALA A 63 -11.93 -4.37 3.53
C ALA A 63 -12.64 -3.06 3.91
N LYS A 64 -13.31 -2.41 2.96
CA LYS A 64 -14.41 -1.53 3.36
C LYS A 64 -15.45 -2.48 3.95
N GLU A 65 -15.65 -2.46 5.25
CA GLU A 65 -17.00 -2.74 5.74
C GLU A 65 -17.88 -1.71 5.02
N ALA A 66 -18.82 -2.19 4.22
CA ALA A 66 -19.91 -1.35 3.79
C ALA A 66 -20.58 -0.90 5.09
N ALA A 67 -20.28 0.31 5.54
CA ALA A 67 -20.98 0.93 6.65
C ALA A 67 -22.48 0.87 6.31
N ALA A 68 -23.21 0.12 7.13
CA ALA A 68 -24.66 0.19 7.22
C ALA A 68 -25.04 1.51 7.91
#